data_AF-A0A0T6BHP2-F1
#
_entry.id   AF-A0A0T6BHP2-F1
#
_cell.length_a   1.000
_cell.length_b   1.000
_cell.length_c   1.000
_cell.angle_alpha   90.00
_cell.angle_beta   90.00
_cell.angle_gamma   90.00
#
_symmetry.space_group_name_H-M   'P 1'
#
loop_
_entity.id
_entity.type
_entity.pdbx_description
1 polymer ?
#
loop_
_entity_poly.entity_id
_entity_poly.type
_entity_poly.pdbx_seq_one_letter_code
_entity_poly.pdbx_strand_id
1 'polypeptide(L)'
;RPSTADYTMEKKYYLGISLFERMVRNNINCNVLTVQHRMRPEIAKLIAPNIYPHLQNHKSVHDFPPVRGIDRCLYFITHKYPEEESADQSKSNVHEVRFLLRLAKYLLLNGYEPEDITIIAAYSGQMFLMFRERKKFELLKDVRITVLDNYQGEESKIILLSLVRNNGNKKIGFLSLENRICVALSRAREGLYILGNMDLLCENSRIWQKVRNVLEEQDSLGTSLPLRCQIHHHKVTAVANQTDFQKVSEGGCDLICGQILACGHQCKSCCHILNRDHIKYLCQEE
;
A
#
# COMPACT_ATOMS: atom_id res chain seq x y z
N ARG A 1 14.73 -28.59 -18.86
CA ARG A 1 15.61 -27.72 -18.03
C ARG A 1 15.16 -27.87 -16.58
N PRO A 2 15.98 -28.33 -15.64
CA PRO A 2 15.58 -28.35 -14.24
C PRO A 2 15.33 -26.91 -13.78
N SER A 3 14.20 -26.70 -13.09
CA SER A 3 13.87 -25.40 -12.52
C SER A 3 14.87 -25.08 -11.41
N THR A 4 15.41 -23.86 -11.40
CA THR A 4 16.26 -23.36 -10.30
C THR A 4 15.49 -23.18 -8.98
N ALA A 5 14.18 -23.46 -8.97
CA ALA A 5 13.32 -23.41 -7.78
C ALA A 5 13.37 -24.68 -6.91
N ASP A 6 14.25 -25.65 -7.22
CA ASP A 6 14.49 -26.79 -6.34
C ASP A 6 15.45 -26.37 -5.21
N TYR A 7 14.94 -26.35 -3.98
CA TYR A 7 15.68 -26.01 -2.75
C TYR A 7 17.03 -26.72 -2.65
N THR A 8 17.10 -27.97 -3.14
CA THR A 8 18.30 -28.79 -3.14
C THR A 8 19.36 -28.21 -4.07
N MET A 9 18.95 -27.76 -5.26
CA MET A 9 19.83 -27.14 -6.25
C MET A 9 20.31 -25.75 -5.81
N GLU A 10 19.42 -24.99 -5.17
CA GLU A 10 19.72 -23.66 -4.66
C GLU A 10 20.72 -23.69 -3.49
N LYS A 11 20.48 -24.52 -2.47
CA LYS A 11 21.31 -24.56 -1.25
C LYS A 11 22.53 -25.47 -1.34
N LYS A 12 22.46 -26.60 -2.03
CA LYS A 12 23.58 -27.56 -2.09
C LYS A 12 24.58 -27.25 -3.20
N TYR A 13 24.10 -26.75 -4.33
CA TYR A 13 24.94 -26.47 -5.51
C TYR A 13 25.12 -24.97 -5.78
N TYR A 14 24.60 -24.11 -4.89
CA TYR A 14 24.76 -22.66 -4.94
C TYR A 14 24.29 -22.01 -6.25
N LEU A 15 23.36 -22.66 -6.97
CA LEU A 15 22.80 -22.14 -8.22
C LEU A 15 21.90 -20.91 -8.01
N GLY A 16 21.51 -20.63 -6.76
CA GLY A 16 20.82 -19.39 -6.38
C GLY A 16 21.72 -18.15 -6.35
N ILE A 17 23.04 -18.33 -6.35
CA ILE A 17 23.98 -17.20 -6.34
C ILE A 17 24.10 -16.64 -7.76
N SER A 18 23.65 -15.40 -7.95
CA SER A 18 23.76 -14.71 -9.23
C SER A 18 25.22 -14.52 -9.65
N LEU A 19 25.48 -14.37 -10.95
CA LEU A 19 26.83 -14.06 -11.45
C LEU A 19 27.40 -12.80 -10.76
N PHE A 20 26.57 -11.77 -10.58
CA PHE A 20 26.95 -10.54 -9.90
C PHE A 20 27.38 -10.79 -8.45
N GLU A 21 26.60 -11.56 -7.69
CA GLU A 21 26.94 -11.92 -6.31
C GLU A 21 28.23 -12.75 -6.25
N ARG A 22 28.45 -13.66 -7.22
CA ARG A 22 29.72 -14.39 -7.35
C ARG A 22 30.88 -13.43 -7.59
N MET A 23 30.72 -12.43 -8.47
CA MET A 23 31.76 -11.43 -8.75
C MET A 23 32.11 -10.61 -7.51
N VAL A 24 31.11 -10.12 -6.77
CA VAL A 24 31.33 -9.39 -5.50
C VAL A 24 32.05 -10.27 -4.48
N ARG A 25 31.62 -11.53 -4.32
CA ARG A 25 32.31 -12.51 -3.44
C ARG A 25 33.75 -12.82 -3.86
N ASN A 26 34.09 -12.62 -5.13
CA ASN A 26 35.46 -12.74 -5.66
C ASN A 26 36.22 -11.40 -5.64
N ASN A 27 35.81 -10.46 -4.78
CA ASN A 27 36.47 -9.16 -4.57
C ASN A 27 36.55 -8.29 -5.82
N ILE A 28 35.65 -8.46 -6.78
CA ILE A 28 35.51 -7.52 -7.89
C ILE A 28 34.87 -6.24 -7.37
N ASN A 29 35.51 -5.09 -7.63
CA ASN A 29 35.02 -3.78 -7.22
C ASN A 29 33.62 -3.50 -7.76
N CYS A 30 32.71 -3.12 -6.86
CA CYS A 30 31.35 -2.72 -7.19
C CYS A 30 31.13 -1.27 -6.77
N ASN A 31 30.75 -0.41 -7.73
CA ASN A 31 30.32 0.94 -7.42
C ASN A 31 28.88 0.92 -6.93
N VAL A 32 28.62 1.52 -5.76
CA VAL A 32 27.29 1.57 -5.16
C VAL A 32 26.69 2.96 -5.35
N LEU A 33 25.51 3.02 -5.97
CA LEU A 33 24.74 4.26 -6.03
C LEU A 33 24.05 4.49 -4.69
N THR A 34 24.35 5.59 -4.04
CA THR A 34 23.90 5.89 -2.67
C THR A 34 22.75 6.88 -2.60
N VAL A 35 22.37 7.52 -3.70
CA VAL A 35 21.34 8.57 -3.71
C VAL A 35 20.07 8.06 -4.39
N GLN A 36 18.92 8.13 -3.71
CA GLN A 36 17.62 7.71 -4.22
C GLN A 36 16.76 8.92 -4.63
N HIS A 37 16.03 8.78 -5.73
CA HIS A 37 15.19 9.82 -6.34
C HIS A 37 13.70 9.47 -6.39
N ARG A 38 13.29 8.35 -5.79
CA ARG A 38 11.96 7.76 -5.95
C ARG A 38 11.03 8.13 -4.82
N MET A 39 11.40 7.78 -3.59
CA MET A 39 10.49 7.66 -2.45
C MET A 39 10.62 8.89 -1.57
N ARG A 40 9.52 9.31 -0.95
CA ARG A 40 9.56 10.23 0.18
C ARG A 40 10.51 9.75 1.30
N PRO A 41 11.18 10.68 2.02
CA PRO A 41 12.06 10.34 3.15
C PRO A 41 11.42 9.43 4.21
N GLU A 42 10.14 9.64 4.51
CA GLU A 42 9.33 8.88 5.46
C GLU A 42 9.28 7.39 5.09
N ILE A 43 9.08 7.11 3.80
CA ILE A 43 9.04 5.77 3.21
C ILE A 43 10.47 5.18 3.16
N ALA A 44 11.45 5.99 2.72
CA ALA A 44 12.84 5.56 2.63
C ALA A 44 13.41 5.14 4.00
N LYS A 45 12.97 5.77 5.09
CA LYS A 45 13.39 5.45 6.47
C LYS A 45 13.01 4.02 6.90
N LEU A 46 12.07 3.36 6.21
CA LEU A 46 11.74 1.95 6.48
C LEU A 46 12.86 0.99 6.07
N ILE A 47 13.62 1.34 5.02
CA ILE A 47 14.70 0.51 4.49
C ILE A 47 16.09 1.08 4.78
N ALA A 48 16.22 2.39 5.03
CA ALA A 48 17.46 3.05 5.35
C ALA A 48 17.43 3.62 6.79
N PRO A 49 18.47 3.42 7.62
CA PRO A 49 19.74 2.76 7.33
C PRO A 49 19.72 1.23 7.53
N ASN A 50 18.56 0.65 7.87
CA ASN A 50 18.46 -0.71 8.41
C ASN A 50 18.84 -1.84 7.43
N ILE A 51 18.52 -1.66 6.14
CA ILE A 51 18.83 -2.56 5.02
C ILE A 51 19.91 -1.93 4.15
N TYR A 52 19.81 -0.62 3.89
CA TYR A 52 20.80 0.14 3.14
C TYR A 52 21.42 1.26 3.98
N PRO A 53 22.61 1.02 4.59
CA PRO A 53 23.23 1.97 5.53
C PRO A 53 23.60 3.33 4.94
N HIS A 54 23.88 3.37 3.64
CA HIS A 54 24.40 4.56 2.95
C HIS A 54 23.39 5.20 2.00
N LEU A 55 22.12 4.77 2.02
CA LEU A 55 21.10 5.32 1.14
C LEU A 55 20.66 6.71 1.61
N GLN A 56 20.82 7.71 0.75
CA GLN A 56 20.51 9.11 0.98
C GLN A 56 19.39 9.57 0.05
N ASN A 57 18.62 10.57 0.49
CA ASN A 57 17.53 11.14 -0.29
C ASN A 57 18.02 12.28 -1.17
N HIS A 58 17.69 12.25 -2.46
CA HIS A 58 17.89 13.41 -3.32
C HIS A 58 16.89 14.52 -2.97
N LYS A 59 17.28 15.79 -3.14
CA LYS A 59 16.42 16.96 -2.86
C LYS A 59 15.02 16.88 -3.51
N SER A 60 14.92 16.28 -4.70
CA SER A 60 13.65 16.16 -5.44
C SER A 60 12.56 15.39 -4.71
N VAL A 61 12.90 14.48 -3.78
CA VAL A 61 11.89 13.68 -3.07
C VAL A 61 11.23 14.41 -1.91
N HIS A 62 11.76 15.58 -1.54
CA HIS A 62 11.19 16.44 -0.50
C HIS A 62 10.03 17.29 -1.03
N ASP A 63 9.99 17.52 -2.35
CA ASP A 63 9.03 18.43 -3.00
C ASP A 63 7.75 17.72 -3.49
N PHE A 64 7.55 16.44 -3.16
CA PHE A 64 6.33 15.74 -3.55
C PHE A 64 5.07 16.35 -2.89
N PRO A 65 3.92 16.37 -3.58
CA PRO A 65 2.67 16.88 -3.02
C PRO A 65 2.07 15.91 -1.99
N PRO A 66 1.41 16.41 -0.92
CA PRO A 66 0.80 15.55 0.10
C PRO A 66 -0.24 14.60 -0.51
N VAL A 67 -0.45 13.44 0.12
CA VAL A 67 -1.41 12.46 -0.39
C VAL A 67 -2.83 12.98 -0.19
N ARG A 68 -3.61 13.04 -1.26
CA ARG A 68 -4.96 13.61 -1.23
C ARG A 68 -5.90 12.71 -0.44
N GLY A 69 -6.58 13.29 0.55
CA GLY A 69 -7.56 12.58 1.39
C GLY A 69 -6.96 11.83 2.59
N ILE A 70 -5.63 11.83 2.76
CA ILE A 70 -4.96 11.06 3.83
C ILE A 70 -3.88 11.94 4.47
N ASP A 71 -3.85 11.96 5.80
CA ASP A 71 -2.97 12.87 6.55
C ASP A 71 -1.49 12.48 6.49
N ARG A 72 -1.21 11.17 6.40
CA ARG A 72 0.14 10.61 6.39
C ARG A 72 0.44 9.96 5.05
N CYS A 73 1.63 10.21 4.50
CA CYS A 73 2.10 9.54 3.28
C CYS A 73 2.51 8.08 3.50
N LEU A 74 2.72 7.68 4.75
CA LEU A 74 3.06 6.33 5.13
C LEU A 74 2.12 5.91 6.26
N TYR A 75 1.51 4.74 6.16
CA TYR A 75 0.73 4.20 7.26
C TYR A 75 0.66 2.67 7.21
N PHE A 76 0.85 2.04 8.37
CA PHE A 76 0.64 0.61 8.57
C PHE A 76 -0.65 0.39 9.38
N ILE A 77 -1.62 -0.25 8.75
CA ILE A 77 -2.88 -0.65 9.35
C ILE A 77 -2.73 -2.07 9.89
N THR A 78 -2.55 -2.20 11.21
CA THR A 78 -2.41 -3.50 11.87
C THR A 78 -3.77 -4.12 12.19
N HIS A 79 -3.93 -5.41 11.93
CA HIS A 79 -5.15 -6.14 12.25
C HIS A 79 -4.89 -7.60 12.67
N LYS A 80 -5.94 -8.23 13.23
CA LYS A 80 -5.91 -9.63 13.71
C LYS A 80 -6.93 -10.54 13.00
N TYR A 81 -7.48 -10.13 11.86
CA TYR A 81 -8.35 -10.99 11.03
C TYR A 81 -7.58 -12.17 10.42
N PRO A 82 -8.05 -13.42 10.56
CA PRO A 82 -7.31 -14.62 10.17
C PRO A 82 -7.12 -14.72 8.65
N GLU A 83 -6.04 -15.38 8.23
CA GLU A 83 -5.84 -15.78 6.84
C GLU A 83 -6.71 -17.00 6.48
N GLU A 84 -7.12 -17.08 5.23
CA GLU A 84 -7.76 -18.24 4.60
C GLU A 84 -6.74 -18.95 3.68
N GLU A 85 -6.82 -20.27 3.62
CA GLU A 85 -5.97 -21.11 2.77
C GLU A 85 -6.82 -21.80 1.71
N SER A 86 -6.45 -21.58 0.45
CA SER A 86 -7.05 -22.23 -0.71
C SER A 86 -6.47 -23.64 -0.93
N ALA A 87 -7.14 -24.45 -1.75
CA ALA A 87 -6.73 -25.83 -2.07
C ALA A 87 -5.32 -25.94 -2.68
N ASP A 88 -4.81 -24.86 -3.30
CA ASP A 88 -3.47 -24.73 -3.86
C ASP A 88 -2.41 -24.24 -2.86
N GLN A 89 -2.72 -24.27 -1.54
CA GLN A 89 -1.90 -23.73 -0.44
C GLN A 89 -1.63 -22.22 -0.52
N SER A 90 -2.36 -21.52 -1.39
CA SER A 90 -2.24 -20.07 -1.52
C SER A 90 -2.97 -19.38 -0.38
N LYS A 91 -2.36 -18.33 0.17
CA LYS A 91 -2.91 -17.58 1.31
C LYS A 91 -3.69 -16.37 0.83
N SER A 92 -4.81 -16.10 1.48
CA SER A 92 -5.61 -14.90 1.24
C SER A 92 -6.20 -14.35 2.53
N ASN A 93 -6.58 -13.09 2.53
CA ASN A 93 -7.21 -12.40 3.65
C ASN A 93 -8.30 -11.48 3.12
N VAL A 94 -9.56 -11.89 3.31
CA VAL A 94 -10.75 -11.20 2.81
C VAL A 94 -10.89 -9.79 3.40
N HIS A 95 -10.47 -9.60 4.66
CA HIS A 95 -10.50 -8.29 5.30
C HIS A 95 -9.56 -7.30 4.58
N GLU A 96 -8.32 -7.71 4.34
CA GLU A 96 -7.34 -6.87 3.62
C GLU A 96 -7.80 -6.53 2.20
N VAL A 97 -8.35 -7.51 1.46
CA VAL A 97 -8.88 -7.27 0.10
C VAL A 97 -9.98 -6.21 0.12
N ARG A 98 -10.98 -6.37 0.99
CA ARG A 98 -12.12 -5.46 1.05
C ARG A 98 -11.70 -4.05 1.45
N PHE A 99 -10.78 -3.94 2.42
CA PHE A 99 -10.25 -2.65 2.85
C PHE A 99 -9.48 -1.96 1.71
N LEU A 100 -8.53 -2.64 1.08
CA LEU A 100 -7.69 -2.05 0.04
C LEU A 100 -8.45 -1.64 -1.21
N LEU A 101 -9.46 -2.42 -1.62
CA LEU A 101 -10.32 -2.01 -2.74
C LEU A 101 -11.14 -0.75 -2.40
N ARG A 102 -11.65 -0.63 -1.17
CA ARG A 102 -12.36 0.57 -0.72
C ARG A 102 -11.43 1.78 -0.62
N LEU A 103 -10.20 1.57 -0.14
CA LEU A 103 -9.18 2.62 -0.09
C LEU A 103 -8.76 3.08 -1.49
N ALA A 104 -8.56 2.15 -2.44
CA ALA A 104 -8.30 2.50 -3.83
C ALA A 104 -9.46 3.31 -4.42
N LYS A 105 -10.72 2.91 -4.17
CA LYS A 105 -11.89 3.66 -4.63
C LYS A 105 -11.90 5.07 -4.03
N TYR A 106 -11.64 5.18 -2.73
CA TYR A 106 -11.55 6.46 -2.02
C TYR A 106 -10.50 7.39 -2.65
N LEU A 107 -9.31 6.87 -2.96
CA LEU A 107 -8.24 7.65 -3.59
C LEU A 107 -8.62 8.13 -5.00
N LEU A 108 -9.26 7.30 -5.82
CA LEU A 108 -9.78 7.74 -7.13
C LEU A 108 -10.82 8.87 -6.97
N LEU A 109 -11.72 8.74 -6.00
CA LEU A 109 -12.69 9.80 -5.67
C LEU A 109 -12.02 11.07 -5.13
N ASN A 110 -10.78 11.00 -4.66
CA ASN A 110 -9.96 12.13 -4.24
C ASN A 110 -9.13 12.74 -5.39
N GLY A 111 -9.34 12.29 -6.63
CA GLY A 111 -8.78 12.84 -7.85
C GLY A 111 -7.48 12.19 -8.33
N TYR A 112 -7.15 11.00 -7.83
CA TYR A 112 -6.08 10.18 -8.42
C TYR A 112 -6.60 9.42 -9.64
N GLU A 113 -5.72 9.21 -10.62
CA GLU A 113 -6.03 8.36 -11.78
C GLU A 113 -5.69 6.88 -11.48
N PRO A 114 -6.30 5.91 -12.17
CA PRO A 114 -6.02 4.48 -11.96
C PRO A 114 -4.52 4.11 -12.06
N GLU A 115 -3.76 4.76 -12.93
CA GLU A 115 -2.32 4.51 -13.14
C GLU A 115 -1.46 5.01 -11.98
N ASP A 116 -1.96 5.95 -11.18
CA ASP A 116 -1.26 6.48 -10.01
C ASP A 116 -1.23 5.47 -8.85
N ILE A 117 -2.12 4.47 -8.86
CA ILE A 117 -2.35 3.54 -7.75
C ILE A 117 -2.04 2.11 -8.20
N THR A 118 -1.17 1.42 -7.46
CA THR A 118 -0.99 -0.03 -7.60
C THR A 118 -1.30 -0.75 -6.29
N ILE A 119 -2.09 -1.82 -6.38
CA ILE A 119 -2.30 -2.76 -5.28
C ILE A 119 -1.33 -3.93 -5.43
N ILE A 120 -0.46 -4.12 -4.43
CA ILE A 120 0.50 -5.22 -4.39
C ILE A 120 0.03 -6.25 -3.37
N ALA A 121 -0.14 -7.48 -3.84
CA ALA A 121 -0.43 -8.62 -3.00
C ALA A 121 0.84 -9.42 -2.71
N ALA A 122 0.97 -9.83 -1.45
CA ALA A 122 2.01 -10.74 -1.01
C ALA A 122 1.93 -12.12 -1.69
N TYR A 123 0.71 -12.65 -1.86
CA TYR A 123 0.46 -14.00 -2.36
C TYR A 123 -0.46 -13.97 -3.59
N SER A 124 -0.26 -14.89 -4.53
CA SER A 124 -1.09 -14.98 -5.74
C SER A 124 -2.57 -15.23 -5.42
N GLY A 125 -2.87 -16.01 -4.37
CA GLY A 125 -4.24 -16.26 -3.92
C GLY A 125 -4.95 -14.98 -3.50
N GLN A 126 -4.23 -14.09 -2.82
CA GLN A 126 -4.72 -12.75 -2.48
C GLN A 126 -4.99 -11.90 -3.73
N MET A 127 -4.09 -11.93 -4.73
CA MET A 127 -4.29 -11.23 -6.00
C MET A 127 -5.56 -11.74 -6.73
N PHE A 128 -5.76 -13.05 -6.83
CA PHE A 128 -6.97 -13.61 -7.46
C PHE A 128 -8.24 -13.25 -6.71
N LEU A 129 -8.20 -13.27 -5.37
CA LEU A 129 -9.31 -12.82 -4.54
C LEU A 129 -9.62 -11.33 -4.77
N MET A 130 -8.58 -10.48 -4.88
CA MET A 130 -8.74 -9.07 -5.23
C MET A 130 -9.40 -8.90 -6.60
N PHE A 131 -8.97 -9.63 -7.64
CA PHE A 131 -9.61 -9.56 -8.96
C PHE A 131 -11.09 -9.96 -8.93
N ARG A 132 -11.46 -10.96 -8.13
CA ARG A 132 -12.85 -11.38 -7.95
C ARG A 132 -13.69 -10.30 -7.30
N GLU A 133 -13.21 -9.74 -6.18
CA GLU A 133 -13.93 -8.70 -5.43
C GLU A 133 -13.98 -7.36 -6.17
N ARG A 134 -12.93 -7.04 -6.96
CA ARG A 134 -12.83 -5.82 -7.77
C ARG A 134 -13.98 -5.70 -8.78
N LYS A 135 -14.56 -6.81 -9.26
CA LYS A 135 -15.72 -6.80 -10.18
C LYS A 135 -16.94 -6.07 -9.62
N LYS A 136 -17.00 -5.83 -8.30
CA LYS A 136 -18.07 -5.05 -7.65
C LYS A 136 -17.86 -3.53 -7.78
N PHE A 137 -16.75 -3.09 -8.37
CA PHE A 137 -16.34 -1.69 -8.43
C PHE A 137 -15.90 -1.32 -9.84
N GLU A 138 -16.78 -0.69 -10.63
CA GLU A 138 -16.45 -0.29 -12.00
C GLU A 138 -15.27 0.71 -12.03
N LEU A 139 -15.21 1.64 -11.08
CA LEU A 139 -14.11 2.62 -10.95
C LEU A 139 -12.73 1.98 -10.79
N LEU A 140 -12.65 0.73 -10.32
CA LEU A 140 -11.37 0.05 -10.07
C LEU A 140 -10.91 -0.82 -11.24
N LYS A 141 -11.63 -0.83 -12.36
CA LYS A 141 -11.34 -1.72 -13.49
C LYS A 141 -9.90 -1.60 -14.00
N ASP A 142 -9.40 -0.37 -14.07
CA ASP A 142 -8.09 -0.06 -14.63
C ASP A 142 -6.99 0.08 -13.55
N VAL A 143 -7.36 -0.01 -12.26
CA VAL A 143 -6.38 -0.02 -11.16
C VAL A 143 -5.55 -1.29 -11.24
N ARG A 144 -4.23 -1.11 -11.24
CA ARG A 144 -3.26 -2.19 -11.34
C ARG A 144 -3.25 -3.04 -10.07
N ILE A 145 -3.37 -4.36 -10.23
CA ILE A 145 -3.23 -5.34 -9.15
C ILE A 145 -2.20 -6.38 -9.58
N THR A 146 -1.21 -6.64 -8.74
CA THR A 146 -0.13 -7.58 -9.05
C THR A 146 0.43 -8.22 -7.78
N VAL A 147 1.25 -9.26 -7.95
CA VAL A 147 2.05 -9.84 -6.87
C VAL A 147 3.41 -9.16 -6.79
N LEU A 148 4.01 -9.20 -5.60
CA LEU A 148 5.30 -8.56 -5.32
C LEU A 148 6.40 -8.97 -6.31
N ASP A 149 6.53 -10.26 -6.60
CA ASP A 149 7.58 -10.80 -7.48
C ASP A 149 7.46 -10.29 -8.92
N ASN A 150 6.25 -9.93 -9.36
CA ASN A 150 5.99 -9.41 -10.70
C ASN A 150 6.13 -7.88 -10.80
N TYR A 151 6.42 -7.20 -9.69
CA TYR A 151 6.50 -5.73 -9.61
C TYR A 151 7.94 -5.22 -9.40
N GLN A 152 8.93 -6.08 -9.65
CA GLN A 152 10.33 -5.71 -9.51
C GLN A 152 10.77 -4.75 -10.63
N GLY A 153 11.26 -3.57 -10.22
CA GLY A 153 11.75 -2.54 -11.14
C GLY A 153 10.70 -1.48 -11.48
N GLU A 154 9.45 -1.69 -11.06
CA GLU A 154 8.37 -0.75 -11.26
C GLU A 154 8.14 0.12 -10.01
N GLU A 155 7.38 1.20 -10.21
CA GLU A 155 7.00 2.20 -9.20
C GLU A 155 5.64 2.82 -9.54
N SER A 156 4.91 3.25 -8.52
CA SER A 156 3.67 4.04 -8.63
C SER A 156 3.69 5.18 -7.64
N LYS A 157 2.85 6.20 -7.86
CA LYS A 157 2.69 7.30 -6.89
C LYS A 157 2.23 6.75 -5.55
N ILE A 158 1.19 5.90 -5.57
CA ILE A 158 0.63 5.27 -4.38
C ILE A 158 0.69 3.75 -4.49
N ILE A 159 1.18 3.11 -3.44
CA ILE A 159 1.16 1.66 -3.28
C ILE A 159 0.25 1.28 -2.12
N LEU A 160 -0.64 0.34 -2.41
CA LEU A 160 -1.50 -0.33 -1.44
C LEU A 160 -0.99 -1.78 -1.26
N LEU A 161 -0.35 -2.08 -0.14
CA LEU A 161 0.33 -3.35 0.11
C LEU A 161 -0.48 -4.25 1.05
N SER A 162 -0.77 -5.46 0.60
CA SER A 162 -1.41 -6.52 1.40
C SER A 162 -0.40 -7.59 1.79
N LEU A 163 -0.17 -7.78 3.09
CA LEU A 163 0.76 -8.78 3.62
C LEU A 163 0.10 -10.13 3.91
N VAL A 164 -1.23 -10.19 4.05
CA VAL A 164 -2.07 -11.39 4.18
C VAL A 164 -1.92 -12.16 5.48
N ARG A 165 -0.69 -12.28 6.01
CA ARG A 165 -0.35 -13.31 6.99
C ARG A 165 -0.96 -13.04 8.36
N ASN A 166 -1.77 -14.00 8.79
CA ASN A 166 -2.27 -14.11 10.14
C ASN A 166 -2.75 -15.54 10.43
N ASN A 167 -1.84 -16.40 10.89
CA ASN A 167 -2.11 -17.79 11.21
C ASN A 167 -1.75 -18.14 12.66
N GLY A 168 -2.41 -19.16 13.20
CA GLY A 168 -2.09 -19.72 14.52
C GLY A 168 -0.70 -20.35 14.61
N ASN A 169 -0.12 -20.77 13.47
CA ASN A 169 1.20 -21.40 13.40
C ASN A 169 2.38 -20.41 13.44
N LYS A 170 2.07 -19.11 13.56
CA LYS A 170 3.03 -18.00 13.62
C LYS A 170 4.07 -17.99 12.50
N LYS A 171 3.75 -18.44 11.28
CA LYS A 171 4.69 -18.39 10.14
C LYS A 171 4.36 -17.23 9.22
N ILE A 172 5.38 -16.50 8.78
CA ILE A 172 5.23 -15.38 7.83
C ILE A 172 5.67 -15.72 6.40
N GLY A 173 6.25 -16.91 6.20
CA GLY A 173 6.67 -17.40 4.88
C GLY A 173 7.67 -16.45 4.22
N PHE A 174 7.43 -16.09 2.96
CA PHE A 174 8.36 -15.27 2.18
C PHE A 174 8.60 -13.86 2.77
N LEU A 175 7.71 -13.37 3.65
CA LEU A 175 7.85 -12.07 4.33
C LEU A 175 8.99 -12.04 5.36
N SER A 176 9.70 -13.15 5.57
CA SER A 176 10.95 -13.20 6.34
C SER A 176 12.19 -12.86 5.49
N LEU A 177 12.09 -12.88 4.16
CA LEU A 177 13.21 -12.64 3.27
C LEU A 177 13.46 -11.15 3.11
N GLU A 178 14.62 -10.68 3.56
CA GLU A 178 15.03 -9.27 3.56
C GLU A 178 14.87 -8.60 2.18
N ASN A 179 15.33 -9.26 1.12
CA ASN A 179 15.21 -8.74 -0.25
C ASN A 179 13.74 -8.49 -0.64
N ARG A 180 12.82 -9.36 -0.24
CA ARG A 180 11.40 -9.21 -0.55
C ARG A 180 10.75 -8.11 0.29
N ILE A 181 11.10 -7.99 1.57
CA ILE A 181 10.65 -6.87 2.42
C ILE A 181 11.09 -5.55 1.80
N CYS A 182 12.36 -5.46 1.42
CA CYS A 182 12.91 -4.27 0.78
C CYS A 182 12.17 -3.93 -0.53
N VAL A 183 11.96 -4.93 -1.40
CA VAL A 183 11.20 -4.75 -2.64
C VAL A 183 9.78 -4.26 -2.32
N ALA A 184 9.12 -4.76 -1.28
CA ALA A 184 7.74 -4.37 -0.95
C ALA A 184 7.63 -2.93 -0.43
N LEU A 185 8.59 -2.49 0.39
CA LEU A 185 8.58 -1.18 1.03
C LEU A 185 9.15 -0.06 0.14
N SER A 186 9.71 -0.37 -1.04
CA SER A 186 10.45 0.58 -1.88
C SER A 186 9.79 0.95 -3.22
N ARG A 187 8.50 0.66 -3.37
CA ARG A 187 7.75 0.83 -4.64
C ARG A 187 6.93 2.11 -4.74
N ALA A 188 6.66 2.73 -3.60
CA ALA A 188 5.87 3.95 -3.51
C ALA A 188 6.74 5.18 -3.70
N ARG A 189 6.27 6.14 -4.51
CA ARG A 189 6.88 7.47 -4.61
C ARG A 189 6.33 8.43 -3.56
N GLU A 190 5.01 8.57 -3.52
CA GLU A 190 4.30 9.58 -2.74
C GLU A 190 3.55 9.01 -1.54
N GLY A 191 2.97 7.80 -1.67
CA GLY A 191 2.12 7.19 -0.64
C GLY A 191 2.30 5.68 -0.49
N LEU A 192 2.52 5.18 0.72
CA LEU A 192 2.61 3.74 1.03
C LEU A 192 1.64 3.38 2.16
N TYR A 193 0.65 2.54 1.85
CA TYR A 193 -0.32 2.06 2.82
C TYR A 193 -0.26 0.54 2.91
N ILE A 194 0.03 0.04 4.11
CA ILE A 194 0.34 -1.38 4.33
C ILE A 194 -0.71 -1.98 5.26
N LEU A 195 -1.27 -3.14 4.88
CA LEU A 195 -2.13 -3.94 5.75
C LEU A 195 -1.43 -5.24 6.12
N GLY A 196 -1.53 -5.61 7.40
CA GLY A 196 -1.09 -6.92 7.89
C GLY A 196 -1.13 -7.01 9.40
N ASN A 197 -0.60 -8.10 9.95
CA ASN A 197 -0.46 -8.29 11.39
C ASN A 197 0.96 -7.91 11.86
N MET A 198 1.13 -6.70 12.41
CA MET A 198 2.44 -6.21 12.83
C MET A 198 3.07 -7.07 13.93
N ASP A 199 2.28 -7.55 14.89
CA ASP A 199 2.77 -8.37 16.00
C ASP A 199 3.37 -9.68 15.46
N LEU A 200 2.65 -10.34 14.56
CA LEU A 200 3.10 -11.58 13.94
C LEU A 200 4.39 -11.41 13.12
N LEU A 201 4.51 -10.30 12.39
CA LEU A 201 5.69 -9.97 11.60
C LEU A 201 6.91 -9.74 12.50
N CYS A 202 6.74 -9.03 13.61
CA CYS A 202 7.80 -8.74 14.58
C CYS A 202 8.29 -9.98 15.32
N GLU A 203 7.39 -10.94 15.63
CA GLU A 203 7.77 -12.22 16.25
C GLU A 203 8.69 -13.06 15.37
N ASN A 204 8.61 -12.90 14.04
CA ASN A 204 9.29 -13.75 13.07
C ASN A 204 10.44 -13.08 12.31
N SER A 205 10.68 -11.78 12.51
CA SER A 205 11.70 -11.04 11.77
C SER A 205 12.19 -9.81 12.52
N ARG A 206 13.51 -9.71 12.65
CA ARG A 206 14.19 -8.54 13.23
C ARG A 206 14.04 -7.28 12.36
N ILE A 207 13.89 -7.44 11.05
CA ILE A 207 13.69 -6.31 10.14
C ILE A 207 12.33 -5.69 10.40
N TRP A 208 11.29 -6.51 10.58
CA TRP A 208 9.95 -6.00 10.91
C TRP A 208 9.90 -5.30 12.28
N GLN A 209 10.71 -5.72 13.25
CA GLN A 209 10.88 -4.97 14.52
C GLN A 209 11.46 -3.57 14.29
N LYS A 210 12.50 -3.45 13.45
CA LYS A 210 13.08 -2.16 13.09
C LYS A 210 12.08 -1.29 12.31
N VAL A 211 11.34 -1.88 11.38
CA VAL A 211 10.27 -1.22 10.62
C VAL A 211 9.18 -0.71 11.55
N ARG A 212 8.76 -1.52 12.54
CA ARG A 212 7.81 -1.11 13.57
C ARG A 212 8.29 0.12 14.34
N ASN A 213 9.53 0.14 14.82
CA ASN A 213 10.08 1.28 15.54
C ASN A 213 10.03 2.56 14.69
N VAL A 214 10.40 2.47 13.40
CA VAL A 214 10.34 3.60 12.47
C VAL A 214 8.90 4.09 12.26
N LEU A 215 7.93 3.18 12.20
CA LEU A 215 6.52 3.53 12.05
C LEU A 215 5.95 4.18 13.33
N GLU A 216 6.34 3.69 14.52
CA GLU A 216 5.95 4.26 15.81
C GLU A 216 6.56 5.67 16.00
N GLU A 217 7.82 5.88 15.64
CA GLU A 217 8.47 7.20 15.64
C GLU A 217 7.75 8.22 14.73
N GLN A 218 7.15 7.75 13.64
CA GLN A 218 6.45 8.58 12.66
C GLN A 218 4.94 8.66 12.89
N ASP A 219 4.41 8.12 13.99
CA ASP A 219 2.96 8.07 14.27
C ASP A 219 2.16 7.49 13.07
N SER A 220 2.74 6.45 12.45
CA SER A 220 2.30 5.85 11.19
C SER A 220 1.94 4.37 11.35
N LEU A 221 1.57 3.96 12.56
CA LEU A 221 1.12 2.60 12.90
C LEU A 221 -0.16 2.70 13.73
N GLY A 222 -1.22 2.01 13.29
CA GLY A 222 -2.47 1.96 14.05
C GLY A 222 -3.43 0.89 13.55
N THR A 223 -4.54 0.71 14.26
CA THR A 223 -5.62 -0.22 13.87
C THR A 223 -6.62 0.38 12.88
N SER A 224 -6.54 1.70 12.66
CA SER A 224 -7.37 2.45 11.73
C SER A 224 -6.53 3.49 11.00
N LEU A 225 -6.85 3.74 9.73
CA LEU A 225 -6.25 4.79 8.92
C LEU A 225 -7.02 6.12 9.08
N PRO A 226 -6.38 7.22 9.51
CA PRO A 226 -7.03 8.53 9.55
C PRO A 226 -7.11 9.14 8.13
N LEU A 227 -8.34 9.26 7.61
CA LEU A 227 -8.64 9.99 6.37
C LEU A 227 -8.98 11.44 6.70
N ARG A 228 -8.39 12.40 5.99
CA ARG A 228 -8.67 13.83 6.18
C ARG A 228 -9.43 14.36 4.98
N CYS A 229 -10.58 14.99 5.21
CA CYS A 229 -11.36 15.57 4.12
C CYS A 229 -10.58 16.72 3.45
N GLN A 230 -10.56 16.73 2.12
CA GLN A 230 -9.93 17.80 1.33
C GLN A 230 -10.71 19.12 1.36
N ILE A 231 -11.98 19.10 1.76
CA ILE A 231 -12.86 20.28 1.83
C ILE A 231 -12.98 20.73 3.29
N HIS A 232 -13.41 19.82 4.16
CA HIS A 232 -13.54 20.07 5.59
C HIS A 232 -12.26 19.66 6.32
N HIS A 233 -11.20 20.46 6.22
CA HIS A 233 -9.86 20.11 6.75
C HIS A 233 -9.81 19.73 8.24
N HIS A 234 -10.79 20.20 9.02
CA HIS A 234 -10.94 19.86 10.44
C HIS A 234 -11.53 18.46 10.68
N LYS A 235 -12.20 17.87 9.67
CA LYS A 235 -12.84 16.57 9.78
C LYS A 235 -11.87 15.45 9.39
N VAL A 236 -11.58 14.59 10.37
CA VAL A 236 -10.81 13.36 10.21
C VAL A 236 -11.73 12.17 10.47
N THR A 237 -11.72 11.20 9.55
CA THR A 237 -12.50 9.95 9.65
C THR A 237 -11.54 8.78 9.74
N ALA A 238 -11.50 8.10 10.88
CA ALA A 238 -10.74 6.88 11.06
C ALA A 238 -11.47 5.69 10.40
N VAL A 239 -10.79 4.96 9.53
CA VAL A 239 -11.33 3.74 8.88
C VAL A 239 -10.50 2.52 9.28
N ALA A 240 -11.15 1.52 9.88
CA ALA A 240 -10.52 0.25 10.29
C ALA A 240 -11.02 -0.92 9.43
N ASN A 241 -12.24 -0.82 8.89
CA ASN A 241 -12.88 -1.89 8.13
C ASN A 241 -13.63 -1.34 6.91
N GLN A 242 -14.17 -2.25 6.10
CA GLN A 242 -14.90 -1.88 4.87
C GLN A 242 -16.16 -1.03 5.11
N THR A 243 -16.82 -1.17 6.27
CA THR A 243 -18.07 -0.46 6.56
C THR A 243 -17.81 0.99 6.96
N ASP A 244 -16.63 1.29 7.54
CA ASP A 244 -16.25 2.66 7.87
C ASP A 244 -16.16 3.56 6.64
N PHE A 245 -15.88 2.99 5.46
CA PHE A 245 -15.88 3.73 4.19
C PHE A 245 -17.26 4.25 3.77
N GLN A 246 -18.35 3.82 4.40
CA GLN A 246 -19.68 4.42 4.19
C GLN A 246 -19.72 5.88 4.64
N LYS A 247 -18.90 6.27 5.62
CA LYS A 247 -18.77 7.66 6.11
C LYS A 247 -18.02 8.58 5.13
N VAL A 248 -17.39 8.00 4.11
CA VAL A 248 -16.56 8.70 3.11
C VAL A 248 -16.87 8.19 1.69
N SER A 249 -18.13 7.80 1.44
CA SER A 249 -18.52 7.05 0.23
C SER A 249 -18.23 7.77 -1.09
N GLU A 250 -18.27 9.11 -1.06
CA GLU A 250 -18.07 10.03 -2.19
C GLU A 250 -16.68 10.71 -2.19
N GLY A 251 -15.73 10.16 -1.43
CA GLY A 251 -14.36 10.68 -1.32
C GLY A 251 -14.19 11.82 -0.31
N GLY A 252 -15.26 12.57 0.00
CA GLY A 252 -15.27 13.55 1.09
C GLY A 252 -15.67 12.94 2.44
N CYS A 253 -16.29 13.75 3.31
CA CYS A 253 -16.75 13.34 4.64
C CYS A 253 -18.29 13.25 4.75
N ASP A 254 -18.77 12.93 5.94
CA ASP A 254 -20.19 12.82 6.32
C ASP A 254 -20.92 14.17 6.45
N LEU A 255 -20.20 15.29 6.40
CA LEU A 255 -20.79 16.63 6.37
C LEU A 255 -21.45 16.93 5.02
N ILE A 256 -22.50 17.75 5.04
CA ILE A 256 -23.21 18.20 3.83
C ILE A 256 -22.30 19.11 3.00
N CYS A 257 -22.37 19.00 1.67
CA CYS A 257 -21.55 19.79 0.75
C CYS A 257 -21.84 21.30 0.85
N GLY A 258 -23.12 21.69 0.85
CA GLY A 258 -23.56 23.07 1.08
C GLY A 258 -23.16 24.08 -0.01
N GLN A 259 -22.55 23.63 -1.11
CA GLN A 259 -22.22 24.47 -2.26
C GLN A 259 -23.49 24.98 -2.94
N ILE A 260 -23.47 26.24 -3.38
CA ILE A 260 -24.58 26.87 -4.10
C ILE A 260 -24.51 26.41 -5.56
N LEU A 261 -25.59 25.77 -6.02
CA LEU A 261 -25.75 25.30 -7.39
C LEU A 261 -26.06 26.47 -8.33
N ALA A 262 -25.89 26.25 -9.64
CA ALA A 262 -26.23 27.26 -10.65
C ALA A 262 -27.71 27.71 -10.62
N CYS A 263 -28.61 26.87 -10.09
CA CYS A 263 -30.02 27.20 -9.88
C CYS A 263 -30.30 28.02 -8.60
N GLY A 264 -29.29 28.29 -7.76
CA GLY A 264 -29.42 29.03 -6.50
C GLY A 264 -29.67 28.16 -5.25
N HIS A 265 -30.00 26.87 -5.42
CA HIS A 265 -30.21 25.94 -4.30
C HIS A 265 -28.89 25.39 -3.72
N GLN A 266 -28.91 24.95 -2.46
CA GLN A 266 -27.74 24.35 -1.80
C GLN A 266 -27.67 22.84 -2.08
N CYS A 267 -26.47 22.34 -2.38
CA CYS A 267 -26.25 20.90 -2.50
C CYS A 267 -26.45 20.18 -1.15
N LYS A 268 -27.45 19.29 -1.11
CA LYS A 268 -27.79 18.44 0.05
C LYS A 268 -27.03 17.11 0.10
N SER A 269 -26.20 16.81 -0.89
CA SER A 269 -25.39 15.59 -0.91
C SER A 269 -24.29 15.64 0.17
N CYS A 270 -23.85 14.46 0.63
CA CYS A 270 -22.64 14.35 1.44
C CYS A 270 -21.45 14.94 0.70
N CYS A 271 -20.47 15.46 1.44
CA CYS A 271 -19.27 16.07 0.90
C CYS A 271 -18.60 15.13 -0.12
N HIS A 272 -18.40 15.64 -1.33
CA HIS A 272 -17.81 14.93 -2.45
C HIS A 272 -16.75 15.81 -3.11
N ILE A 273 -15.74 15.18 -3.70
CA ILE A 273 -14.58 15.87 -4.26
C ILE A 273 -14.68 15.92 -5.78
N LEU A 274 -15.07 14.81 -6.41
CA LEU A 274 -15.43 14.81 -7.82
C LEU A 274 -16.71 15.62 -8.04
N ASN A 275 -16.78 16.36 -9.15
CA ASN A 275 -17.94 17.17 -9.55
C ASN A 275 -18.36 18.25 -8.52
N ARG A 276 -17.40 18.86 -7.82
CA ARG A 276 -17.66 19.93 -6.83
C ARG A 276 -18.34 21.16 -7.44
N ASP A 277 -18.07 21.48 -8.70
CA ASP A 277 -18.68 22.62 -9.38
C ASP A 277 -20.12 22.35 -9.83
N HIS A 278 -20.61 21.12 -9.62
CA HIS A 278 -22.00 20.72 -9.90
C HIS A 278 -22.46 21.02 -11.33
N ILE A 279 -21.53 21.11 -12.29
CA ILE A 279 -21.79 21.55 -13.67
C ILE A 279 -22.84 20.64 -14.35
N LYS A 280 -22.87 19.36 -13.96
CA LYS A 280 -23.81 18.35 -14.48
C LYS A 280 -24.89 17.92 -13.48
N TYR A 281 -24.90 18.49 -12.27
CA TYR A 281 -25.84 18.07 -11.23
C TYR A 281 -27.17 18.80 -11.41
N LEU A 282 -28.22 18.03 -11.68
CA LEU A 282 -29.59 18.54 -11.72
C LEU A 282 -30.11 18.62 -10.28
N CYS A 283 -30.39 19.84 -9.83
CA CYS A 283 -31.06 20.06 -8.57
C CYS A 283 -32.43 19.35 -8.59
N GLN A 284 -32.74 18.62 -7.52
CA GLN A 284 -34.02 17.93 -7.35
C GLN A 284 -35.02 18.75 -6.52
N GLU A 285 -34.69 20.01 -6.21
CA GLU A 285 -35.59 20.91 -5.52
C GLU A 285 -36.37 21.72 -6.56
N GLU A 286 -37.70 21.71 -6.40
CA GLU A 286 -38.65 22.51 -7.17
C GLU A 286 -38.53 24.01 -6.83
#